data_AF-A0AAV5Y946-F1
#
_entry.id   AF-A0AAV5Y946-F1
#
_cell.length_a   1.000
_cell.length_b   1.000
_cell.length_c   1.000
_cell.angle_alpha   90.00
_cell.angle_beta   90.00
_cell.angle_gamma   90.00
#
_symmetry.space_group_name_H-M   'P 1'
#
loop_
_entity.id
_entity.type
_entity.pdbx_description
1 polymer ?
#
loop_
_entity_poly.entity_id
_entity_poly.type
_entity_poly.pdbx_seq_one_letter_code
_entity_poly.pdbx_strand_id
1 'polypeptide(L)'
;MSGIRKTLCLIIGALVLALQPGLVHAQKKQLVVALNQDPDVLDPSLSRTYVGRIIFSQICEKLYEIDESLNIQPQLAAALPAVTDGGKTVTIKLRPNVKFNDGTPMNAEAVRYSLDRHMTLKGSNRRSELESVAAVETVDATTIRLKLKTPFSPLTAQLADRAGMPISPTADKKLGDKFGTAPVCVGPWQFVERVPQDRIVVERSPHYFDQSVAKFDRIVFRIIPDDNVRL
;
A
#
# COMPACT_ATOMS: atom_id res chain seq x y z
N MET A 1 81.93 38.28 19.28
CA MET A 1 81.56 37.31 18.23
C MET A 1 80.05 37.17 18.26
N SER A 2 79.34 38.16 17.71
CA SER A 2 78.68 38.16 16.38
C SER A 2 77.70 37.02 16.19
N GLY A 3 76.41 37.34 16.03
CA GLY A 3 75.36 36.35 15.75
C GLY A 3 73.92 36.87 15.82
N ILE A 4 73.63 37.96 15.10
CA ILE A 4 72.46 38.10 14.21
C ILE A 4 71.04 38.13 14.82
N ARG A 5 70.43 39.32 14.69
CA ARG A 5 69.00 39.68 14.82
C ARG A 5 68.13 39.00 13.74
N LYS A 6 66.92 38.53 14.09
CA LYS A 6 65.66 38.61 13.30
C LYS A 6 64.45 38.54 14.25
N THR A 7 63.76 39.64 14.55
CA THR A 7 62.53 40.17 13.90
C THR A 7 61.22 39.49 14.34
N LEU A 8 60.55 40.18 15.26
CA LEU A 8 59.11 40.41 15.45
C LEU A 8 58.13 39.81 14.41
N CYS A 9 57.11 39.09 14.90
CA CYS A 9 55.74 39.18 14.37
C CYS A 9 54.71 38.66 15.41
N LEU A 10 53.87 39.58 15.89
CA LEU A 10 52.62 39.30 16.61
C LEU A 10 51.65 38.53 15.69
N ILE A 11 51.03 37.47 16.19
CA ILE A 11 49.68 37.06 15.74
C ILE A 11 48.88 36.69 16.99
N ILE A 12 47.98 37.59 17.39
CA ILE A 12 46.89 37.32 18.32
C ILE A 12 45.86 36.50 17.56
N GLY A 13 45.87 35.18 17.76
CA GLY A 13 44.85 34.28 17.21
C GLY A 13 43.59 34.30 18.07
N ALA A 14 42.60 35.10 17.67
CA ALA A 14 41.25 35.01 18.24
C ALA A 14 40.61 33.68 17.81
N LEU A 15 40.52 32.74 18.76
CA LEU A 15 39.81 31.48 18.59
C LEU A 15 38.29 31.74 18.66
N VAL A 16 37.68 32.09 17.53
CA VAL A 16 36.22 32.07 17.39
C VAL A 16 35.80 30.62 17.22
N LEU A 17 35.40 29.97 18.32
CA LEU A 17 34.70 28.70 18.29
C LEU A 17 33.34 28.93 17.63
N ALA A 18 33.24 28.70 16.32
CA ALA A 18 31.97 28.69 15.62
C ALA A 18 31.11 27.55 16.17
N LEU A 19 30.08 27.88 16.94
CA LEU A 19 28.94 26.98 17.17
C LEU A 19 28.27 26.74 15.82
N GLN A 20 28.66 25.67 15.14
CA GLN A 20 27.84 25.14 14.06
C GLN A 20 26.64 24.45 14.71
N PRO A 21 25.39 24.89 14.46
CA PRO A 21 24.22 24.12 14.88
C PRO A 21 24.31 22.77 14.15
N GLY A 22 24.52 21.71 14.91
CA GLY A 22 24.47 20.35 14.39
C GLY A 22 23.12 20.16 13.70
N LEU A 23 23.14 19.93 12.39
CA LEU A 23 22.00 19.40 11.67
C LEU A 23 21.70 18.03 12.27
N VAL A 24 20.79 18.00 13.24
CA VAL A 24 20.18 16.77 13.73
C VAL A 24 19.42 16.18 12.54
N HIS A 25 20.10 15.31 11.78
CA HIS A 25 19.42 14.44 10.85
C HIS A 25 18.56 13.50 11.70
N ALA A 26 17.28 13.82 11.83
CA ALA A 26 16.32 12.92 12.44
C ALA A 26 16.38 11.58 11.69
N GLN A 27 16.88 10.56 12.37
CA GLN A 27 17.00 9.22 11.80
C GLN A 27 15.58 8.72 11.47
N LYS A 28 15.33 8.35 10.20
CA LYS A 28 14.04 7.80 9.77
C LYS A 28 13.68 6.61 10.67
N LYS A 29 12.46 6.60 11.23
CA LYS A 29 11.96 5.49 12.04
C LYS A 29 11.72 4.29 11.13
N GLN A 30 12.55 3.27 11.25
CA GLN A 30 12.49 2.06 10.42
C GLN A 30 12.03 0.86 11.24
N LEU A 31 11.05 0.12 10.72
CA LEU A 31 10.68 -1.21 11.20
C LEU A 31 11.29 -2.26 10.28
N VAL A 32 11.83 -3.34 10.85
CA VAL A 32 12.28 -4.52 10.10
C VAL A 32 11.38 -5.69 10.49
N VAL A 33 10.79 -6.35 9.49
CA VAL A 33 9.91 -7.51 9.67
C VAL A 33 10.55 -8.70 8.97
N ALA A 34 10.81 -9.78 9.71
CA ALA A 34 11.32 -11.00 9.11
C ALA A 34 10.17 -11.86 8.56
N LEU A 35 10.28 -12.29 7.31
CA LEU A 35 9.36 -13.17 6.61
C LEU A 35 9.99 -14.54 6.44
N ASN A 36 9.21 -15.60 6.60
CA ASN A 36 9.69 -16.99 6.48
C ASN A 36 9.82 -17.49 5.02
N GLN A 37 9.40 -16.70 4.04
CA GLN A 37 9.56 -17.01 2.61
C GLN A 37 9.43 -15.74 1.78
N ASP A 38 9.91 -15.77 0.54
CA ASP A 38 9.65 -14.72 -0.45
C ASP A 38 8.19 -14.82 -0.92
N PRO A 39 7.39 -13.73 -0.94
CA PRO A 39 6.07 -13.75 -1.58
C PRO A 39 6.16 -14.07 -3.08
N ASP A 40 5.03 -14.45 -3.66
CA ASP A 40 4.88 -14.60 -5.10
C ASP A 40 4.80 -13.24 -5.82
N VAL A 41 3.84 -13.03 -6.71
CA VAL A 41 3.66 -11.74 -7.40
C VAL A 41 2.96 -10.72 -6.49
N LEU A 42 3.47 -9.50 -6.43
CA LEU A 42 2.85 -8.40 -5.67
C LEU A 42 1.74 -7.71 -6.49
N ASP A 43 0.82 -8.50 -7.03
CA ASP A 43 -0.38 -8.03 -7.73
C ASP A 43 -1.63 -8.60 -7.02
N PRO A 44 -2.57 -7.76 -6.52
CA PRO A 44 -3.76 -8.26 -5.83
C PRO A 44 -4.59 -9.26 -6.65
N SER A 45 -4.63 -9.15 -7.98
CA SER A 45 -5.31 -10.12 -8.86
C SER A 45 -4.59 -11.47 -8.91
N LEU A 46 -3.26 -11.46 -9.01
CA LEU A 46 -2.46 -12.65 -9.35
C LEU A 46 -1.80 -13.33 -8.15
N SER A 47 -1.73 -12.65 -7.00
CA SER A 47 -1.12 -13.21 -5.79
C SER A 47 -1.93 -14.37 -5.21
N ARG A 48 -1.23 -15.26 -4.52
CA ARG A 48 -1.76 -16.47 -3.88
C ARG A 48 -1.25 -16.63 -2.44
N THR A 49 -0.02 -16.20 -2.18
CA THR A 49 0.66 -16.53 -0.92
C THR A 49 0.10 -15.76 0.27
N TYR A 50 0.13 -16.42 1.44
CA TYR A 50 -0.18 -15.76 2.71
C TYR A 50 0.82 -14.64 3.02
N VAL A 51 2.11 -14.87 2.78
CA VAL A 51 3.15 -13.86 3.02
C VAL A 51 2.95 -12.60 2.16
N GLY A 52 2.45 -12.73 0.93
CA GLY A 52 2.03 -11.59 0.12
C GLY A 52 0.98 -10.72 0.82
N ARG A 53 0.03 -11.32 1.55
CA ARG A 53 -1.01 -10.58 2.32
C ARG A 53 -0.40 -9.72 3.43
N ILE A 54 0.69 -10.16 4.05
CA ILE A 54 1.41 -9.35 5.06
C ILE A 54 1.90 -8.04 4.45
N ILE A 55 2.46 -8.09 3.24
CA ILE A 55 2.92 -6.89 2.53
C ILE A 55 1.73 -6.05 2.06
N PHE A 56 0.72 -6.67 1.44
CA PHE A 56 -0.46 -5.94 0.97
C PHE A 56 -1.18 -5.21 2.10
N SER A 57 -1.26 -5.78 3.31
CA SER A 57 -1.87 -5.10 4.46
C SER A 57 -1.22 -3.75 4.81
N GLN A 58 -0.01 -3.48 4.32
CA GLN A 58 0.69 -2.20 4.52
C GLN A 58 0.55 -1.24 3.32
N ILE A 59 0.36 -1.76 2.10
CA ILE A 59 0.40 -0.96 0.86
C ILE A 59 -0.92 -0.88 0.09
N CYS A 60 -1.87 -1.79 0.36
CA CYS A 60 -3.16 -1.90 -0.33
C CYS A 60 -4.29 -2.07 0.70
N GLU A 61 -5.06 -1.01 0.91
CA GLU A 61 -6.36 -1.04 1.58
C GLU A 61 -7.42 -1.68 0.68
N LYS A 62 -8.50 -2.11 1.33
CA LYS A 62 -9.61 -2.85 0.75
C LYS A 62 -10.90 -2.05 0.91
N LEU A 63 -11.95 -2.41 0.19
CA LEU A 63 -13.27 -1.79 0.38
C LEU A 63 -13.77 -1.98 1.82
N TYR A 64 -13.57 -3.17 2.37
CA TYR A 64 -13.93 -3.52 3.74
C TYR A 64 -12.75 -4.16 4.48
N GLU A 65 -12.82 -4.23 5.79
CA GLU A 65 -11.84 -4.88 6.66
C GLU A 65 -12.55 -5.81 7.64
N ILE A 66 -11.87 -6.84 8.13
CA ILE A 66 -12.34 -7.65 9.24
C ILE A 66 -11.58 -7.21 10.50
N ASP A 67 -12.31 -6.73 11.50
CA ASP A 67 -11.72 -6.31 12.78
C ASP A 67 -11.30 -7.49 13.67
N GLU A 68 -10.62 -7.20 14.78
CA GLU A 68 -10.15 -8.21 15.73
C GLU A 68 -11.29 -9.04 16.36
N SER A 69 -12.51 -8.52 16.34
CA SER A 69 -13.73 -9.20 16.79
C SER A 69 -14.43 -9.97 15.67
N LEU A 70 -13.79 -10.11 14.50
CA LEU A 70 -14.28 -10.78 13.31
C LEU A 70 -15.49 -10.10 12.65
N ASN A 71 -15.74 -8.81 12.93
CA ASN A 71 -16.79 -8.06 12.26
C ASN A 71 -16.26 -7.39 10.99
N ILE A 72 -17.10 -7.35 9.96
CA ILE A 72 -16.78 -6.61 8.74
C ILE A 72 -17.07 -5.13 8.97
N GLN A 73 -16.07 -4.29 8.70
CA GLN A 73 -16.14 -2.84 8.83
C GLN A 73 -15.80 -2.13 7.51
N PRO A 74 -16.29 -0.91 7.29
CA PRO A 74 -15.88 -0.09 6.14
C PRO A 74 -14.41 0.34 6.25
N GLN A 75 -13.62 0.13 5.18
CA GLN A 75 -12.27 0.67 5.05
C GLN A 75 -12.23 1.73 3.95
N LEU A 76 -12.08 1.38 2.66
CA LEU A 76 -12.21 2.35 1.56
C LEU A 76 -13.66 2.65 1.20
N ALA A 77 -14.59 1.76 1.58
CA ALA A 77 -16.01 2.07 1.60
C ALA A 77 -16.32 3.06 2.74
N ALA A 78 -17.32 3.93 2.53
CA ALA A 78 -17.79 4.88 3.52
C ALA A 78 -18.79 4.27 4.52
N ALA A 79 -19.40 3.14 4.17
CA ALA A 79 -20.37 2.41 4.99
C ALA A 79 -20.46 0.95 4.52
N LEU A 80 -21.13 0.10 5.30
CA LEU A 80 -21.53 -1.25 4.87
C LEU A 80 -22.43 -1.15 3.62
N PRO A 81 -22.40 -2.17 2.73
CA PRO A 81 -23.12 -2.09 1.47
C PRO A 81 -24.63 -2.13 1.70
N ALA A 82 -25.36 -1.39 0.87
CA ALA A 82 -26.81 -1.55 0.78
C ALA A 82 -27.14 -2.69 -0.19
N VAL A 83 -27.84 -3.72 0.29
CA VAL A 83 -28.26 -4.87 -0.49
C VAL A 83 -29.75 -4.79 -0.77
N THR A 84 -30.14 -4.80 -2.03
CA THR A 84 -31.53 -4.67 -2.48
C THR A 84 -31.84 -5.69 -3.58
N ASP A 85 -33.06 -5.65 -4.12
CA ASP A 85 -33.48 -6.46 -5.27
C ASP A 85 -33.29 -7.97 -5.02
N GLY A 86 -33.82 -8.43 -3.89
CA GLY A 86 -33.71 -9.84 -3.45
C GLY A 86 -32.26 -10.31 -3.26
N GLY A 87 -31.31 -9.40 -3.03
CA GLY A 87 -29.89 -9.73 -2.87
C GLY A 87 -29.06 -9.60 -4.15
N LYS A 88 -29.64 -9.14 -5.26
CA LYS A 88 -28.96 -9.05 -6.56
C LYS A 88 -28.36 -7.68 -6.87
N THR A 89 -28.68 -6.66 -6.07
CA THR A 89 -28.09 -5.32 -6.22
C THR A 89 -27.33 -4.96 -4.95
N VAL A 90 -26.03 -4.72 -5.06
CA VAL A 90 -25.16 -4.31 -3.94
C VAL A 90 -24.60 -2.92 -4.25
N THR A 91 -24.98 -1.92 -3.46
CA THR A 91 -24.51 -0.54 -3.63
C THR A 91 -23.46 -0.21 -2.59
N ILE A 92 -22.29 0.26 -3.05
CA ILE A 92 -21.13 0.59 -2.22
C ILE A 92 -20.83 2.08 -2.39
N LYS A 93 -20.88 2.82 -1.29
CA LYS A 93 -20.41 4.21 -1.22
C LYS A 93 -18.93 4.20 -0.86
N LEU A 94 -18.13 4.97 -1.56
CA LEU A 94 -16.69 5.10 -1.38
C LEU A 94 -16.36 6.33 -0.53
N ARG A 95 -15.26 6.27 0.22
CA ARG A 95 -14.73 7.46 0.89
C ARG A 95 -14.35 8.53 -0.16
N PRO A 96 -14.76 9.79 0.03
CA PRO A 96 -14.37 10.87 -0.88
C PRO A 96 -12.89 11.22 -0.71
N ASN A 97 -12.30 11.82 -1.75
CA ASN A 97 -10.96 12.41 -1.73
C ASN A 97 -9.80 11.43 -1.43
N VAL A 98 -10.03 10.12 -1.58
CA VAL A 98 -8.97 9.11 -1.48
C VAL A 98 -8.10 9.13 -2.74
N LYS A 99 -6.79 8.91 -2.55
CA LYS A 99 -5.81 8.82 -3.63
C LYS A 99 -5.03 7.52 -3.55
N PHE A 100 -4.64 7.02 -4.71
CA PHE A 100 -3.60 6.00 -4.83
C PHE A 100 -2.23 6.59 -4.47
N ASN A 101 -1.26 5.72 -4.23
CA ASN A 101 0.11 6.12 -3.90
C ASN A 101 0.90 6.75 -5.06
N ASP A 102 0.31 6.84 -6.27
CA ASP A 102 0.83 7.68 -7.37
C ASP A 102 0.18 9.08 -7.42
N GLY A 103 -0.68 9.40 -6.44
CA GLY A 103 -1.39 10.68 -6.34
C GLY A 103 -2.68 10.77 -7.15
N THR A 104 -3.01 9.77 -7.98
CA THR A 104 -4.25 9.74 -8.77
C THR A 104 -5.46 9.44 -7.88
N PRO A 105 -6.67 9.96 -8.21
CA PRO A 105 -7.85 9.77 -7.37
C PRO A 105 -8.39 8.34 -7.44
N MET A 106 -8.81 7.80 -6.29
CA MET A 106 -9.59 6.56 -6.19
C MET A 106 -11.08 6.90 -6.26
N ASN A 107 -11.62 7.10 -7.47
CA ASN A 107 -13.04 7.32 -7.70
C ASN A 107 -13.78 6.02 -8.08
N ALA A 108 -15.10 6.12 -8.29
CA ALA A 108 -15.94 4.98 -8.68
C ALA A 108 -15.44 4.26 -9.95
N GLU A 109 -14.96 5.00 -10.95
CA GLU A 109 -14.39 4.42 -12.18
C GLU A 109 -13.10 3.63 -11.90
N ALA A 110 -12.24 4.11 -11.01
CA ALA A 110 -11.01 3.39 -10.64
C ALA A 110 -11.31 2.10 -9.84
N VAL A 111 -12.31 2.13 -8.96
CA VAL A 111 -12.75 0.93 -8.24
C VAL A 111 -13.41 -0.05 -9.20
N ARG A 112 -14.27 0.43 -10.12
CA ARG A 112 -14.83 -0.39 -11.20
C ARG A 112 -13.74 -1.05 -12.03
N TYR A 113 -12.74 -0.28 -12.48
CA TYR A 113 -11.60 -0.80 -13.22
C TYR A 113 -10.91 -1.96 -12.50
N SER A 114 -10.68 -1.79 -11.19
CA SER A 114 -10.01 -2.81 -10.37
C SER A 114 -10.84 -4.10 -10.27
N LEU A 115 -12.14 -3.98 -9.99
CA LEU A 115 -13.05 -5.13 -9.92
C LEU A 115 -13.18 -5.83 -11.28
N ASP A 116 -13.31 -5.07 -12.36
CA ASP A 116 -13.36 -5.60 -13.73
C ASP A 116 -12.05 -6.36 -14.05
N ARG A 117 -10.89 -5.80 -13.66
CA ARG A 117 -9.59 -6.48 -13.81
C ARG A 117 -9.52 -7.76 -12.98
N HIS A 118 -9.96 -7.74 -11.72
CA HIS A 118 -10.00 -8.94 -10.87
C HIS A 118 -10.85 -10.05 -11.50
N MET A 119 -11.95 -9.71 -12.15
CA MET A 119 -12.82 -10.67 -12.83
C MET A 119 -12.25 -11.17 -14.18
N THR A 120 -11.58 -10.30 -14.94
CA THR A 120 -11.28 -10.56 -16.36
C THR A 120 -9.83 -10.91 -16.65
N LEU A 121 -8.87 -10.46 -15.84
CA LEU A 121 -7.43 -10.70 -16.06
C LEU A 121 -7.14 -12.20 -16.10
N LYS A 122 -6.39 -12.63 -17.13
CA LYS A 122 -5.97 -14.03 -17.29
C LYS A 122 -5.11 -14.44 -16.09
N GLY A 123 -5.46 -15.56 -15.46
CA GLY A 123 -4.75 -16.07 -14.28
C GLY A 123 -5.10 -15.35 -12.97
N SER A 124 -6.05 -14.40 -12.97
CA SER A 124 -6.56 -13.81 -11.73
C SER A 124 -7.13 -14.87 -10.80
N ASN A 125 -6.62 -14.92 -9.57
CA ASN A 125 -7.13 -15.79 -8.52
C ASN A 125 -8.36 -15.19 -7.82
N ARG A 126 -8.74 -13.95 -8.16
CA ARG A 126 -9.92 -13.26 -7.62
C ARG A 126 -11.19 -13.57 -8.41
N ARG A 127 -11.06 -14.22 -9.58
CA ARG A 127 -12.18 -14.46 -10.50
C ARG A 127 -13.31 -15.28 -9.86
N SER A 128 -12.98 -16.35 -9.13
CA SER A 128 -13.96 -17.16 -8.42
C SER A 128 -14.57 -16.44 -7.22
N GLU A 129 -13.79 -15.59 -6.54
CA GLU A 129 -14.25 -14.77 -5.41
C GLU A 129 -15.33 -13.74 -5.84
N LEU A 130 -15.30 -13.33 -7.11
CA LEU A 130 -16.21 -12.36 -7.72
C LEU A 130 -17.15 -12.98 -8.76
N GLU A 131 -17.27 -14.32 -8.83
CA GLU A 131 -18.01 -14.99 -9.91
C GLU A 131 -19.50 -14.63 -9.97
N SER A 132 -20.08 -14.29 -8.81
CA SER A 132 -21.47 -13.90 -8.67
C SER A 132 -21.74 -12.52 -9.28
N VAL A 133 -20.71 -11.68 -9.46
CA VAL A 133 -20.84 -10.34 -10.04
C VAL A 133 -21.02 -10.47 -11.56
N ALA A 134 -22.12 -9.90 -12.06
CA ALA A 134 -22.43 -9.79 -13.47
C ALA A 134 -21.87 -8.50 -14.08
N ALA A 135 -21.99 -7.38 -13.35
CA ALA A 135 -21.54 -6.07 -13.81
C ALA A 135 -21.24 -5.15 -12.62
N VAL A 136 -20.34 -4.20 -12.87
CA VAL A 136 -20.05 -3.08 -11.98
C VAL A 136 -20.46 -1.78 -12.68
N GLU A 137 -21.40 -1.05 -12.09
CA GLU A 137 -21.86 0.24 -12.58
C GLU A 137 -21.30 1.36 -11.71
N THR A 138 -20.93 2.47 -12.33
CA THR A 138 -20.65 3.73 -11.64
C THR A 138 -21.93 4.55 -11.61
N VAL A 139 -22.43 4.82 -10.41
CA VAL A 139 -23.68 5.59 -10.21
C VAL A 139 -23.37 7.08 -10.17
N ASP A 140 -22.28 7.42 -9.48
CA ASP A 140 -21.70 8.75 -9.39
C ASP A 140 -20.19 8.62 -9.09
N ALA A 141 -19.49 9.73 -8.87
CA ALA A 141 -18.04 9.75 -8.65
C ALA A 141 -17.56 8.92 -7.44
N THR A 142 -18.44 8.64 -6.47
CA THR A 142 -18.14 7.97 -5.20
C THR A 142 -19.07 6.79 -4.91
N THR A 143 -19.89 6.36 -5.87
CA THR A 143 -20.84 5.26 -5.67
C THR A 143 -20.72 4.26 -6.80
N ILE A 144 -20.46 3.00 -6.46
CA ILE A 144 -20.56 1.88 -7.39
C ILE A 144 -21.75 0.99 -7.04
N ARG A 145 -22.29 0.33 -8.05
CA ARG A 145 -23.35 -0.67 -7.91
C ARG A 145 -22.92 -1.97 -8.58
N LEU A 146 -22.86 -3.05 -7.80
CA LEU A 146 -22.64 -4.39 -8.29
C LEU A 146 -23.99 -5.03 -8.60
N LYS A 147 -24.14 -5.52 -9.83
CA LYS A 147 -25.26 -6.37 -10.24
C LYS A 147 -24.80 -7.82 -10.15
N LEU A 148 -25.53 -8.64 -9.39
CA LEU A 148 -25.19 -10.05 -9.20
C LEU A 148 -26.06 -10.95 -10.06
N LYS A 149 -25.48 -12.04 -10.56
CA LYS A 149 -26.18 -13.11 -11.29
C LYS A 149 -27.17 -13.82 -10.35
N THR A 150 -26.74 -14.05 -9.13
CA THR A 150 -27.49 -14.67 -8.02
C THR A 150 -27.16 -13.95 -6.71
N PRO A 151 -28.06 -13.96 -5.72
CA PRO A 151 -27.73 -13.47 -4.38
C PRO A 151 -26.51 -14.21 -3.82
N PHE A 152 -25.57 -13.48 -3.23
CA PHE A 152 -24.34 -14.06 -2.70
C PHE A 152 -23.91 -13.35 -1.41
N SER A 153 -24.34 -13.89 -0.27
CA SER A 153 -24.05 -13.32 1.06
C SER A 153 -22.54 -13.14 1.37
N PRO A 154 -21.63 -14.03 0.94
CA PRO A 154 -20.20 -13.87 1.22
C PRO A 154 -19.50 -12.70 0.51
N LEU A 155 -20.16 -12.01 -0.44
CA LEU A 155 -19.50 -10.99 -1.28
C LEU A 155 -18.77 -9.92 -0.46
N THR A 156 -19.38 -9.39 0.60
CA THR A 156 -18.76 -8.34 1.42
C THR A 156 -17.48 -8.83 2.09
N ALA A 157 -17.44 -10.11 2.51
CA ALA A 157 -16.24 -10.73 3.08
C ALA A 157 -15.15 -10.94 2.03
N GLN A 158 -15.50 -11.29 0.78
CA GLN A 158 -14.53 -11.35 -0.32
C GLN A 158 -13.91 -9.98 -0.60
N LEU A 159 -14.74 -8.92 -0.56
CA LEU A 159 -14.30 -7.53 -0.68
C LEU A 159 -13.55 -7.01 0.57
N ALA A 160 -13.41 -7.83 1.61
CA ALA A 160 -12.55 -7.58 2.78
C ALA A 160 -11.17 -8.29 2.68
N ASP A 161 -10.85 -8.87 1.52
CA ASP A 161 -9.52 -9.35 1.14
C ASP A 161 -9.11 -8.71 -0.20
N ARG A 162 -8.17 -9.34 -0.93
CA ARG A 162 -7.57 -8.86 -2.16
C ARG A 162 -8.56 -8.56 -3.29
N ALA A 163 -9.72 -9.22 -3.34
CA ALA A 163 -10.77 -8.90 -4.32
C ALA A 163 -11.35 -7.50 -4.11
N GLY A 164 -11.22 -6.94 -2.90
CA GLY A 164 -11.62 -5.59 -2.57
C GLY A 164 -10.51 -4.55 -2.63
N MET A 165 -9.28 -4.87 -3.08
CA MET A 165 -8.17 -3.93 -3.14
C MET A 165 -8.18 -3.14 -4.47
N PRO A 166 -8.52 -1.85 -4.48
CA PRO A 166 -8.40 -1.06 -5.69
C PRO A 166 -6.92 -0.89 -6.05
N ILE A 167 -6.61 -1.01 -7.34
CA ILE A 167 -5.29 -0.70 -7.89
C ILE A 167 -5.36 0.55 -8.75
N SER A 168 -4.23 1.28 -8.88
CA SER A 168 -4.18 2.45 -9.76
C SER A 168 -4.32 2.01 -11.23
N PRO A 169 -5.36 2.48 -11.96
CA PRO A 169 -5.48 2.21 -13.38
C PRO A 169 -4.33 2.84 -14.19
N THR A 170 -3.77 3.95 -13.71
CA THR A 170 -2.63 4.62 -14.35
C THR A 170 -1.38 3.77 -14.28
N ALA A 171 -1.07 3.22 -13.11
CA ALA A 171 0.08 2.34 -12.92
C ALA A 171 -0.11 1.01 -13.68
N ASP A 172 -1.29 0.41 -13.64
CA ASP A 172 -1.59 -0.83 -14.36
C ASP A 172 -1.48 -0.65 -15.88
N LYS A 173 -2.03 0.42 -16.46
CA LYS A 173 -1.88 0.72 -17.90
C LYS A 173 -0.43 0.97 -18.31
N LYS A 174 0.37 1.56 -17.42
CA LYS A 174 1.79 1.84 -17.67
C LYS A 174 2.66 0.58 -17.60
N LEU A 175 2.37 -0.32 -16.66
CA LEU A 175 3.21 -1.49 -16.37
C LEU A 175 2.71 -2.78 -17.03
N GLY A 176 1.40 -2.89 -17.29
CA GLY A 176 0.75 -4.07 -17.83
C GLY A 176 1.05 -5.31 -16.99
N ASP A 177 1.53 -6.38 -17.64
CA ASP A 177 1.93 -7.63 -16.98
C ASP A 177 3.02 -7.45 -15.91
N LYS A 178 3.73 -6.32 -15.91
CA LYS A 178 4.75 -5.97 -14.91
C LYS A 178 4.19 -5.21 -13.71
N PHE A 179 2.87 -5.03 -13.57
CA PHE A 179 2.29 -4.29 -12.44
C PHE A 179 2.82 -4.78 -11.08
N GLY A 180 2.97 -6.10 -10.92
CA GLY A 180 3.50 -6.70 -9.68
C GLY A 180 4.97 -6.37 -9.36
N THR A 181 5.73 -5.74 -10.25
CA THR A 181 7.10 -5.29 -9.95
C THR A 181 7.16 -3.92 -9.28
N ALA A 182 6.09 -3.13 -9.39
CA ALA A 182 5.95 -1.82 -8.77
C ALA A 182 4.46 -1.50 -8.53
N PRO A 183 3.78 -2.26 -7.65
CA PRO A 183 2.34 -2.14 -7.46
C PRO A 183 1.97 -0.81 -6.83
N VAL A 184 0.86 -0.23 -7.29
CA VAL A 184 0.31 1.01 -6.77
C VAL A 184 -1.14 0.77 -6.36
N CYS A 185 -1.39 0.87 -5.05
CA CYS A 185 -2.70 0.81 -4.41
C CYS A 185 -2.91 2.07 -3.55
N VAL A 186 -4.02 2.10 -2.79
CA VAL A 186 -4.22 3.03 -1.67
C VAL A 186 -3.64 2.39 -0.42
N GLY A 187 -2.75 3.04 0.32
CA GLY A 187 -2.27 2.49 1.59
C GLY A 187 -1.28 3.40 2.32
N PRO A 188 -1.09 3.20 3.64
CA PRO A 188 -0.22 4.03 4.48
C PRO A 188 1.25 4.00 4.08
N TRP A 189 1.70 2.92 3.45
CA TRP A 189 3.01 2.83 2.81
C TRP A 189 2.87 2.60 1.29
N GLN A 190 3.89 3.02 0.54
CA GLN A 190 4.04 2.78 -0.89
C GLN A 190 5.25 1.88 -1.16
N PHE A 191 5.18 1.10 -2.22
CA PHE A 191 6.28 0.24 -2.65
C PHE A 191 7.50 1.05 -3.10
N VAL A 192 8.69 0.63 -2.67
CA VAL A 192 9.97 1.25 -3.08
C VAL A 192 10.79 0.29 -3.93
N GLU A 193 11.13 -0.88 -3.38
CA GLU A 193 11.93 -1.88 -4.08
C GLU A 193 11.65 -3.29 -3.58
N ARG A 194 11.99 -4.27 -4.43
CA ARG A 194 12.13 -5.67 -4.06
C ARG A 194 13.44 -6.19 -4.63
N VAL A 195 14.23 -6.79 -3.76
CA VAL A 195 15.36 -7.66 -4.14
C VAL A 195 14.91 -9.09 -3.86
N PRO A 196 14.67 -9.90 -4.90
CA PRO A 196 14.22 -11.29 -4.74
C PRO A 196 15.08 -12.05 -3.73
N GLN A 197 14.44 -12.85 -2.89
CA GLN A 197 15.07 -13.64 -1.81
C GLN A 197 15.84 -12.86 -0.73
N ASP A 198 15.89 -11.53 -0.77
CA ASP A 198 16.54 -10.71 0.27
C ASP A 198 15.54 -9.81 1.00
N ARG A 199 14.89 -8.88 0.28
CA ARG A 199 14.04 -7.88 0.93
C ARG A 199 12.98 -7.25 0.04
N ILE A 200 11.95 -6.72 0.70
CA ILE A 200 10.99 -5.77 0.14
C ILE A 200 10.99 -4.53 1.01
N VAL A 201 11.04 -3.36 0.39
CA VAL A 201 11.05 -2.07 1.08
C VAL A 201 9.81 -1.28 0.69
N VAL A 202 9.14 -0.76 1.72
CA VAL A 202 8.02 0.17 1.57
C VAL A 202 8.27 1.40 2.44
N GLU A 203 7.81 2.57 2.00
CA GLU A 203 7.98 3.83 2.73
C GLU A 203 6.66 4.57 2.89
N ARG A 204 6.58 5.46 3.87
CA ARG A 204 5.35 6.21 4.18
C ARG A 204 4.83 6.88 2.90
N SER A 205 3.56 6.65 2.57
CA SER A 205 2.91 7.29 1.43
C SER A 205 2.59 8.75 1.76
N PRO A 206 3.00 9.72 0.93
CA PRO A 206 2.60 11.12 1.09
C PRO A 206 1.13 11.36 0.67
N HIS A 207 0.47 10.36 0.07
CA HIS A 207 -0.88 10.50 -0.51
C HIS A 207 -1.97 9.83 0.32
N TYR A 208 -1.60 9.01 1.31
CA TYR A 208 -2.57 8.34 2.16
C TYR A 208 -3.32 9.32 3.05
N PHE A 209 -4.64 9.16 3.16
CA PHE A 209 -5.52 10.13 3.80
C PHE A 209 -5.42 10.15 5.33
N ASP A 210 -4.99 9.06 5.96
CA ASP A 210 -4.74 8.99 7.41
C ASP A 210 -3.25 8.78 7.71
N GLN A 211 -2.51 9.89 7.74
CA GLN A 211 -1.07 9.89 8.04
C GLN A 211 -0.75 9.37 9.45
N SER A 212 -1.73 9.27 10.35
CA SER A 212 -1.51 8.79 11.71
C SER A 212 -1.29 7.28 11.78
N VAL A 213 -1.78 6.51 10.79
CA VAL A 213 -1.62 5.05 10.73
C VAL A 213 -0.16 4.67 10.49
N ALA A 214 0.56 5.43 9.67
CA ALA A 214 1.96 5.17 9.36
C ALA A 214 2.88 5.55 10.54
N LYS A 215 3.12 4.62 11.47
CA LYS A 215 3.99 4.85 12.64
C LYS A 215 5.49 4.86 12.32
N PHE A 216 5.86 4.28 11.19
CA PHE A 216 7.23 4.18 10.70
C PHE A 216 7.37 4.88 9.36
N ASP A 217 8.53 5.47 9.11
CA ASP A 217 8.85 6.11 7.83
C ASP A 217 9.18 5.07 6.76
N ARG A 218 9.64 3.90 7.20
CA ARG A 218 10.03 2.78 6.33
C ARG A 218 9.77 1.45 7.02
N ILE A 219 9.30 0.47 6.25
CA ILE A 219 9.25 -0.93 6.66
C ILE A 219 10.14 -1.72 5.68
N VAL A 220 11.04 -2.51 6.23
CA VAL A 220 11.89 -3.45 5.48
C VAL A 220 11.46 -4.86 5.84
N PHE A 221 10.85 -5.55 4.88
CA PHE A 221 10.56 -6.97 5.00
C PHE A 221 11.80 -7.75 4.58
N ARG A 222 12.45 -8.46 5.50
CA ARG A 222 13.60 -9.32 5.21
C ARG A 222 13.14 -10.76 5.03
N ILE A 223 13.62 -11.43 4.00
CA ILE A 223 13.28 -12.82 3.71
C ILE A 223 14.32 -13.71 4.40
N ILE A 224 13.89 -14.42 5.45
CA ILE A 224 14.73 -15.29 6.27
C ILE A 224 14.02 -16.65 6.38
N PRO A 225 14.24 -17.58 5.42
CA PRO A 225 13.54 -18.86 5.42
C PRO A 225 13.94 -19.80 6.56
N ASP A 226 15.19 -19.71 7.04
CA ASP A 226 15.67 -20.52 8.17
C ASP A 226 15.06 -20.03 9.48
N ASP A 227 14.28 -20.89 10.13
CA ASP A 227 13.60 -20.60 11.39
C ASP A 227 14.57 -20.32 12.55
N ASN A 228 15.73 -20.97 12.58
CA ASN A 228 16.73 -20.78 13.65
C ASN A 228 17.43 -19.42 13.54
N VAL A 229 17.56 -18.89 12.32
CA VAL A 229 18.14 -17.56 12.08
C VAL A 229 17.12 -16.45 12.32
N ARG A 230 15.82 -16.77 12.20
CA ARG A 230 14.73 -15.79 12.27
C ARG A 230 14.25 -15.48 13.70
N LEU A 231 14.39 -16.42 14.64
CA LEU A 231 13.94 -16.32 16.04
C LEU A 231 14.88 -15.50 16.93
#